data_AF-A0A8T4U093-F1
#
_entry.id   AF-A0A8T4U093-F1
#
_cell.length_a   1.000
_cell.length_b   1.000
_cell.length_c   1.000
_cell.angle_alpha   90.00
_cell.angle_beta   90.00
_cell.angle_gamma   90.00
#
_symmetry.space_group_name_H-M   'P 1'
#
loop_
_entity.id
_entity.type
_entity.pdbx_description
1 polymer ?
#
loop_
_entity_poly.entity_id
_entity_poly.type
_entity_poly.pdbx_seq_one_letter_code
_entity_poly.pdbx_strand_id
1 'polypeptide(L)' 'MLKIYVAGKLWDNEDRTKVEKIDKFLQNLGHKTFLPHRDAGIYEEGMNPDPIFKKDRDMVDWCDLMVAFLDWQ' A
#
# COMPACT_ATOMS: atom_id res chain seq x y z
N MET A 1 0.89 8.56 -17.07
CA MET A 1 0.87 7.38 -16.17
C MET A 1 1.51 7.80 -14.86
N LEU A 2 0.76 7.78 -13.76
CA LEU A 2 1.26 8.16 -12.45
C LEU A 2 1.75 6.93 -11.68
N LYS A 3 2.71 7.14 -10.79
CA LYS A 3 3.15 6.23 -9.75
C LYS A 3 2.37 6.52 -8.49
N ILE A 4 1.59 5.57 -8.00
CA ILE A 4 0.65 5.80 -6.89
C ILE A 4 0.99 4.90 -5.71
N TYR A 5 1.20 5.48 -4.54
CA TYR A 5 1.27 4.75 -3.28
C TYR A 5 -0.15 4.61 -2.70
N VAL A 6 -0.62 3.38 -2.49
CA VAL A 6 -1.92 3.11 -1.88
C VAL A 6 -1.73 2.82 -0.39
N ALA A 7 -2.20 3.74 0.46
CA ALA A 7 -2.11 3.63 1.91
C ALA A 7 -3.45 3.23 2.53
N GLY A 8 -3.40 2.47 3.63
CA GLY A 8 -4.57 2.16 4.46
C GLY A 8 -4.19 1.25 5.62
N LYS A 9 -5.17 0.91 6.46
CA LYS A 9 -5.02 -0.13 7.48
C LYS A 9 -4.76 -1.49 6.79
N LEU A 10 -3.91 -2.32 7.40
CA LEU A 10 -3.52 -3.64 6.89
C LEU A 10 -3.67 -4.75 7.94
N TRP A 11 -4.40 -4.47 9.02
CA TRP A 11 -4.48 -5.31 10.21
C TRP A 11 -5.13 -6.67 9.92
N ASP A 12 -6.21 -6.66 9.15
CA ASP A 12 -6.96 -7.87 8.79
C ASP A 12 -7.25 -7.95 7.28
N ASN A 13 -7.95 -9.02 6.89
CA ASN A 13 -8.30 -9.27 5.50
C ASN A 13 -9.35 -8.28 4.95
N GLU A 14 -10.23 -7.75 5.80
CA GLU A 14 -11.26 -6.81 5.38
C GLU A 14 -10.61 -5.49 4.98
N ASP A 15 -9.71 -4.98 5.83
CA ASP A 15 -8.96 -3.76 5.58
C ASP A 15 -8.09 -3.87 4.31
N ARG A 16 -7.39 -5.00 4.13
CA ARG A 16 -6.62 -5.29 2.90
C ARG A 16 -7.50 -5.30 1.66
N THR A 17 -8.69 -5.91 1.74
CA THR A 17 -9.63 -5.96 0.61
C THR A 17 -10.10 -4.57 0.19
N LYS A 18 -10.26 -3.63 1.14
CA LYS A 18 -10.65 -2.23 0.83
C LYS A 18 -9.58 -1.54 -0.02
N VAL A 19 -8.31 -1.62 0.37
CA VAL A 19 -7.21 -0.99 -0.38
C VAL A 19 -6.86 -1.72 -1.68
N GLU A 20 -7.07 -3.04 -1.76
CA GLU A 20 -6.93 -3.82 -3.01
C GLU A 20 -7.94 -3.40 -4.09
N LYS A 21 -9.16 -3.05 -3.70
CA LYS A 21 -10.16 -2.51 -4.64
C LYS A 21 -9.72 -1.17 -5.23
N ILE A 22 -9.11 -0.31 -4.41
CA ILE A 22 -8.55 0.98 -4.85
C ILE A 22 -7.38 0.74 -5.80
N ASP A 23 -6.44 -0.13 -5.41
CA ASP A 23 -5.30 -0.54 -6.24
C ASP A 23 -5.75 -1.06 -7.61
N LYS A 24 -6.68 -2.01 -7.65
CA LYS A 24 -7.22 -2.57 -8.89
C LYS A 24 -7.90 -1.51 -9.77
N PHE A 25 -8.65 -0.60 -9.17
CA PHE A 25 -9.27 0.52 -9.90
C PHE A 25 -8.21 1.41 -10.57
N LEU A 26 -7.16 1.80 -9.83
CA LEU A 26 -6.07 2.64 -10.35
C LEU A 26 -5.25 1.93 -11.44
N GLN A 27 -4.98 0.64 -11.28
CA GLN A 27 -4.31 -0.16 -12.32
C GLN A 27 -5.14 -0.24 -13.61
N ASN A 28 -6.46 -0.41 -13.50
CA ASN A 28 -7.36 -0.41 -14.66
C ASN A 28 -7.40 0.94 -15.40
N LEU A 29 -7.07 2.04 -14.73
CA LEU A 29 -6.89 3.36 -15.34
C LEU A 29 -5.49 3.55 -16.00
N GLY A 30 -4.63 2.52 -15.96
CA GLY A 30 -3.28 2.56 -16.53
C GLY A 30 -2.26 3.27 -15.66
N HIS A 31 -2.47 3.33 -14.34
CA HIS A 31 -1.48 3.82 -13.38
C HIS A 31 -0.62 2.68 -12.84
N LYS A 32 0.60 3.01 -12.40
CA LYS A 32 1.47 2.07 -11.71
C LYS A 32 1.28 2.26 -10.21
N THR A 33 0.94 1.21 -9.50
CA THR A 33 0.65 1.28 -8.06
C THR A 33 1.70 0.54 -7.23
N PHE A 34 1.91 1.01 -6.01
CA PHE A 34 2.54 0.27 -4.94
C PHE A 34 1.51 0.04 -3.83
N LEU A 35 1.38 -1.20 -3.40
CA LEU A 35 0.47 -1.64 -2.34
C LEU A 35 1.30 -2.41 -1.29
N PRO A 36 1.50 -1.86 -0.07
CA PRO A 36 2.51 -2.36 0.87
C PRO A 36 2.43 -3.86 1.14
N HIS A 37 1.26 -4.41 1.46
CA HIS A 37 1.14 -5.83 1.78
C HIS A 37 1.35 -6.77 0.59
N ARG A 38 1.08 -6.30 -0.64
CA ARG A 38 1.30 -7.06 -1.88
C ARG A 38 2.78 -7.06 -2.26
N ASP A 39 3.43 -5.91 -2.15
CA ASP A 39 4.74 -5.65 -2.76
C ASP A 39 5.91 -5.69 -1.76
N ALA A 40 5.66 -5.40 -0.48
CA ALA A 40 6.63 -5.48 0.61
C ALA A 40 6.34 -6.62 1.59
N GLY A 41 5.14 -7.22 1.52
CA GLY A 41 4.68 -8.28 2.40
C GLY A 41 3.96 -7.77 3.65
N ILE A 42 3.46 -8.71 4.45
CA ILE A 42 2.74 -8.43 5.70
C ILE A 42 3.73 -8.61 6.85
N TYR A 43 3.78 -7.63 7.75
CA TYR A 43 4.52 -7.76 8.99
C TYR A 43 3.81 -8.72 9.95
N GLU A 44 4.57 -9.65 10.52
CA GLU A 44 4.14 -10.54 11.59
C GLU A 44 5.03 -10.34 12.82
N GLU A 45 4.48 -10.65 13.99
CA GLU A 45 5.21 -10.50 15.26
C GLU A 45 6.48 -11.36 15.26
N GLY A 46 7.61 -10.74 15.63
CA GLY A 46 8.93 -11.38 15.60
C GLY A 46 9.71 -11.17 14.30
N MET A 47 9.11 -10.59 13.26
CA MET A 47 9.86 -10.15 12.07
C MET A 47 10.69 -8.90 12.37
N ASN A 48 11.81 -8.74 11.65
CA ASN A 48 12.52 -7.47 11.63
C ASN A 48 11.70 -6.44 10.83
N PRO A 49 11.27 -5.31 11.40
CA PRO A 49 10.46 -4.32 10.69
C PRO A 49 11.25 -3.47 9.69
N ASP A 50 12.58 -3.40 9.84
CA ASP A 50 13.44 -2.51 9.05
C ASP A 50 13.26 -2.63 7.53
N PRO A 51 13.20 -3.85 6.94
CA PRO A 51 13.08 -3.99 5.49
C PRO A 51 11.74 -3.45 4.97
N ILE A 52 10.63 -3.74 5.67
CA ILE A 52 9.29 -3.28 5.30
C ILE A 52 9.23 -1.75 5.43
N PHE A 53 9.69 -1.21 6.57
CA PHE A 53 9.72 0.23 6.79
C PHE A 53 10.55 0.99 5.75
N LYS A 54 11.77 0.50 5.45
CA LYS A 54 12.63 1.11 4.42
C LYS A 54 11.96 1.06 3.06
N LYS A 55 11.34 -0.07 2.70
CA LYS A 55 10.63 -0.23 1.45
C LYS A 55 9.45 0.74 1.34
N ASP A 56 8.62 0.85 2.38
CA ASP A 56 7.50 1.79 2.38
C ASP A 56 7.96 3.22 2.21
N ARG A 57 8.96 3.66 2.97
CA ARG A 57 9.55 5.01 2.84
C ARG A 57 10.05 5.25 1.40
N ASP A 58 10.81 4.33 0.84
CA ASP A 58 11.35 4.48 -0.52
C ASP A 58 10.23 4.55 -1.57
N MET A 59 9.08 3.91 -1.33
CA MET A 59 7.92 3.96 -2.24
C MET A 59 7.07 5.22 -2.05
N VAL A 60 7.06 5.80 -0.85
CA VAL A 60 6.54 7.16 -0.63
C VAL A 60 7.35 8.17 -1.44
N ASP A 61 8.69 8.10 -1.39
CA ASP A 61 9.57 9.00 -2.16
C ASP A 61 9.46 8.78 -3.69
N TRP A 62 9.15 7.55 -4.11
CA TRP A 62 9.02 7.19 -5.52
C TRP A 62 7.71 7.66 -6.17
N CYS A 63 6.63 7.80 -5.39
CA CYS A 63 5.30 8.04 -5.93
C CYS A 63 5.07 9.50 -6.36
N ASP A 64 4.27 9.71 -7.40
CA ASP A 64 3.81 11.03 -7.83
C ASP A 64 2.57 11.47 -7.05
N LEU A 65 1.81 10.49 -6.53
CA LEU A 65 0.56 10.68 -5.80
C LEU A 65 0.42 9.61 -4.70
N MET A 66 -0.06 10.01 -3.54
CA MET A 66 -0.52 9.08 -2.50
C MET A 66 -2.05 9.06 -2.44
N VAL A 67 -2.63 7.87 -2.43
CA VAL A 67 -4.06 7.67 -2.16
C VAL A 67 -4.18 6.91 -0.84
N ALA A 68 -4.72 7.58 0.18
CA ALA A 68 -4.88 7.00 1.50
C ALA A 68 -6.36 6.74 1.81
N PHE A 69 -6.69 5.51 2.16
CA PHE A 69 -8.00 5.14 2.70
C PHE A 69 -7.98 5.28 4.22
N LEU A 70 -8.64 6.33 4.73
CA LEU A 70 -8.70 6.65 6.14
C LEU A 70 -10.10 6.33 6.68
N ASP A 71 -10.25 5.14 7.25
CA ASP A 71 -11.45 4.73 7.97
C ASP A 71 -11.21 4.92 9.47
N TRP A 72 -12.00 5.81 10.09
CA TRP A 72 -11.91 6.18 11.50
C TRP A 72 -12.78 5.31 12.41
N GLN A 73 -13.42 4.27 11.85
CA GLN A 73 -14.11 3.27 12.65
C GLN A 73 -13.14 2.32 13.37
#